data_AF-A0A8S3H3Y5-F1
#
_entry.id   AF-A0A8S3H3Y5-F1
#
_cell.length_a   1.000
_cell.length_b   1.000
_cell.length_c   1.000
_cell.angle_alpha   90.00
_cell.angle_beta   90.00
_cell.angle_gamma   90.00
#
_symmetry.space_group_name_H-M   'P 1'
#
loop_
_entity.id
_entity.type
_entity.pdbx_description
1 polymer ?
#
loop_
_entity_poly.entity_id
_entity_poly.type
_entity_poly.pdbx_seq_one_letter_code
_entity_poly.pdbx_strand_id
1 'polypeptide(L)'
;MNKNNKLIIESKSDVVKYLNEFGYNPCDDSTGFLCLHSLSSMLKDYQRRFRLHITGILDDATKQQMSQSRCGNKDPPLGLSKNTVASLVQKWSRSILTWSLRSYSSRIGEAQSHRILQQAFNAWSQHISLDIIQVCSWCSPDIIVEFGSTDHGDRYPFDGPGRT
;
A
#
# COMPACT_ATOMS: atom_id res chain seq x y z
N MET A 1 -10.46 25.89 -0.80
CA MET A 1 -10.77 25.69 -2.23
C MET A 1 -9.57 25.02 -2.90
N ASN A 2 -9.67 23.73 -3.21
CA ASN A 2 -9.31 23.18 -4.51
C ASN A 2 -10.01 21.81 -4.60
N LYS A 3 -11.10 21.77 -5.37
CA LYS A 3 -11.77 20.53 -5.77
C LYS A 3 -10.90 19.92 -6.88
N ASN A 4 -10.87 18.59 -6.95
CA ASN A 4 -10.33 17.78 -8.06
C ASN A 4 -8.83 17.43 -7.94
N ASN A 5 -8.57 16.27 -7.35
CA ASN A 5 -7.61 15.34 -7.94
C ASN A 5 -8.04 13.90 -7.65
N LYS A 6 -9.30 13.60 -8.03
CA LYS A 6 -9.77 12.22 -8.16
C LYS A 6 -8.98 11.63 -9.32
N LEU A 7 -8.47 10.40 -9.21
CA LEU A 7 -8.29 9.58 -10.40
C LEU A 7 -9.63 9.56 -11.12
N ILE A 8 -9.76 10.37 -12.17
CA ILE A 8 -10.80 10.11 -13.12
C ILE A 8 -10.24 8.95 -13.91
N ILE A 9 -10.69 7.74 -13.55
CA ILE A 9 -10.49 6.57 -14.40
C ILE A 9 -11.34 6.84 -15.65
N GLU A 10 -10.75 7.57 -16.59
CA GLU A 10 -11.41 8.03 -17.81
C GLU A 10 -11.18 7.07 -18.96
N SER A 11 -10.03 6.39 -18.95
CA SER A 11 -9.61 5.52 -20.03
C SER A 11 -9.35 4.09 -19.57
N LYS A 12 -9.44 3.15 -20.52
CA LYS A 12 -9.06 1.75 -20.30
C LYS A 12 -7.59 1.62 -19.86
N SER A 13 -6.71 2.50 -20.34
CA SER A 13 -5.30 2.54 -19.93
C SER A 13 -5.12 2.90 -18.46
N ASP A 14 -5.92 3.83 -17.92
CA ASP A 14 -5.81 4.23 -16.51
C ASP A 14 -6.20 3.08 -15.58
N VAL A 15 -7.24 2.33 -15.97
CA VAL A 15 -7.67 1.12 -15.24
C VAL A 15 -6.54 0.09 -15.21
N VAL A 16 -5.92 -0.19 -16.36
CA VAL A 16 -4.84 -1.17 -16.46
C VAL A 16 -3.65 -0.73 -15.61
N LYS A 17 -3.27 0.56 -15.68
CA LYS A 17 -2.18 1.09 -14.86
C LYS A 17 -2.45 0.92 -13.37
N TYR A 18 -3.64 1.29 -12.92
CA TYR A 18 -4.05 1.10 -11.52
C TYR A 18 -4.02 -0.37 -11.10
N LEU A 19 -4.57 -1.27 -11.92
CA LEU A 19 -4.61 -2.70 -11.61
C LEU A 19 -3.21 -3.32 -11.56
N ASN A 20 -2.28 -2.87 -12.40
CA ASN A 20 -0.87 -3.28 -12.33
C ASN A 20 -0.22 -2.79 -11.03
N GLU A 21 -0.38 -1.50 -10.74
CA GLU A 21 0.18 -0.82 -9.56
C GLU A 21 -0.22 -1.51 -8.26
N PHE A 22 -1.47 -1.96 -8.16
CA PHE A 22 -1.97 -2.67 -6.97
C PHE A 22 -1.92 -4.20 -7.06
N GLY A 23 -1.21 -4.78 -8.02
CA GLY A 23 -0.90 -6.21 -8.04
C GLY A 23 -1.99 -7.14 -8.59
N TYR A 24 -2.96 -6.62 -9.34
CA TYR A 24 -4.00 -7.43 -10.00
C TYR A 24 -3.55 -7.99 -11.35
N ASN A 25 -2.41 -7.55 -11.86
CA ASN A 25 -1.81 -8.11 -13.06
C ASN A 25 -0.71 -9.12 -12.69
N PRO A 26 -0.96 -10.44 -12.79
CA PRO A 26 0.05 -11.46 -12.48
C PRO A 26 1.20 -11.49 -13.49
N CYS A 27 1.10 -10.72 -14.58
CA CYS A 27 2.09 -10.67 -15.65
C CYS A 27 3.20 -9.63 -15.43
N ASP A 28 3.08 -8.78 -14.40
CA ASP A 28 4.00 -7.67 -14.14
C ASP A 28 5.46 -8.15 -13.87
N ASP A 29 5.61 -9.37 -13.34
CA ASP A 29 6.92 -9.95 -12.97
C ASP A 29 7.51 -10.94 -14.00
N SER A 30 6.81 -11.20 -15.13
CA SER A 30 7.20 -12.26 -16.07
C SER A 30 7.82 -11.70 -17.36
N THR A 31 9.10 -11.98 -17.58
CA THR A 31 9.74 -11.84 -18.89
C THR A 31 9.05 -12.77 -19.91
N GLY A 32 8.33 -12.20 -20.88
CA GLY A 32 8.13 -12.85 -22.18
C GLY A 32 6.75 -13.49 -22.44
N PHE A 33 6.01 -12.80 -23.30
CA PHE A 33 5.23 -13.34 -24.43
C PHE A 33 3.97 -14.22 -24.22
N LEU A 34 3.63 -14.72 -23.03
CA LEU A 34 2.46 -15.62 -22.86
C LEU A 34 1.58 -15.39 -21.62
N CYS A 35 1.67 -14.25 -20.96
CA CYS A 35 0.76 -13.92 -19.86
C CYS A 35 -0.38 -13.02 -20.37
N LEU A 36 -1.49 -13.65 -20.78
CA LEU A 36 -2.69 -12.95 -21.24
C LEU A 36 -3.73 -12.92 -20.11
N HIS A 37 -3.52 -12.09 -19.09
CA HIS A 37 -4.58 -11.80 -18.12
C HIS A 37 -5.50 -10.72 -18.68
N SER A 38 -6.76 -11.06 -18.92
CA SER A 38 -7.71 -10.08 -19.45
C SER A 38 -8.02 -9.01 -18.42
N LEU A 39 -8.27 -7.77 -18.88
CA LEU A 39 -8.77 -6.69 -18.03
C LEU A 39 -9.99 -7.11 -17.22
N SER A 40 -10.88 -7.90 -17.81
CA SER A 40 -12.06 -8.41 -17.11
C SER A 40 -11.68 -9.31 -15.93
N SER A 41 -10.67 -10.16 -16.07
CA SER A 41 -10.16 -11.00 -14.98
C SER A 41 -9.62 -10.16 -13.83
N MET A 42 -8.76 -9.18 -14.14
CA MET A 42 -8.19 -8.28 -13.13
C MET A 42 -9.28 -7.49 -12.39
N LEU A 43 -10.32 -7.04 -13.10
CA LEU A 43 -11.47 -6.35 -12.50
C LEU A 43 -12.30 -7.27 -11.60
N LYS A 44 -12.50 -8.54 -11.98
CA LYS A 44 -13.21 -9.51 -11.12
C LYS A 44 -12.46 -9.74 -9.80
N ASP A 45 -11.14 -9.81 -9.86
CA ASP A 45 -10.31 -9.96 -8.66
C ASP A 45 -10.39 -8.69 -7.78
N TYR A 46 -10.28 -7.51 -8.38
CA TYR A 46 -10.48 -6.24 -7.68
C TYR A 46 -11.85 -6.16 -7.00
N GLN A 47 -12.93 -6.42 -7.75
CA GLN A 47 -14.29 -6.41 -7.25
C GLN A 47 -14.49 -7.41 -6.11
N ARG A 48 -13.91 -8.61 -6.23
CA ARG A 48 -13.95 -9.63 -5.16
C ARG A 48 -13.26 -9.14 -3.89
N ARG A 49 -12.09 -8.49 -4.00
CA ARG A 49 -11.34 -7.94 -2.85
C ARG A 49 -12.15 -6.90 -2.10
N PHE A 50 -12.74 -5.95 -2.81
CA PHE A 50 -13.51 -4.85 -2.24
C PHE A 50 -14.98 -5.17 -2.01
N ARG A 51 -15.38 -6.44 -2.19
CA ARG A 51 -16.74 -6.95 -1.98
C ARG A 51 -17.80 -6.20 -2.80
N LEU A 52 -17.43 -5.82 -4.02
CA LEU A 52 -18.33 -5.27 -5.02
C LEU A 52 -19.04 -6.40 -5.77
N HIS A 53 -20.04 -6.05 -6.58
CA HIS A 53 -20.63 -7.00 -7.51
C HIS A 53 -19.59 -7.41 -8.56
N ILE A 54 -19.38 -8.72 -8.73
CA ILE A 54 -18.30 -9.27 -9.57
C ILE A 54 -18.77 -9.31 -11.03
N THR A 55 -18.67 -8.18 -11.71
CA THR A 55 -19.10 -8.01 -13.11
C THR A 55 -17.96 -8.20 -14.10
N GLY A 56 -16.72 -7.94 -13.69
CA GLY A 56 -15.55 -7.91 -14.57
C GLY A 56 -15.57 -6.75 -15.58
N ILE A 57 -16.36 -5.72 -15.32
CA ILE A 57 -16.40 -4.46 -16.08
C ILE A 57 -16.13 -3.28 -15.16
N LEU A 58 -15.69 -2.16 -15.73
CA LEU A 58 -15.48 -0.92 -14.98
C LEU A 58 -16.82 -0.19 -14.81
N ASP A 59 -17.68 -0.71 -13.93
CA ASP A 59 -18.93 -0.06 -13.52
C ASP A 59 -18.69 1.11 -12.54
N ASP A 60 -19.73 1.91 -12.31
CA ASP A 60 -19.61 3.13 -11.52
C ASP A 60 -19.27 2.87 -10.05
N ALA A 61 -19.76 1.76 -9.49
CA ALA A 61 -19.37 1.31 -8.15
C ALA A 61 -17.86 0.99 -8.09
N THR A 62 -17.34 0.30 -9.10
CA THR A 62 -15.91 0.00 -9.22
C THR A 62 -15.08 1.28 -9.37
N LYS A 63 -15.48 2.23 -10.23
CA LYS A 63 -14.79 3.53 -10.36
C LYS A 63 -14.80 4.33 -9.06
N GLN A 64 -15.95 4.37 -8.38
CA GLN A 64 -16.08 5.05 -7.10
C GLN A 64 -15.12 4.45 -6.07
N GLN A 65 -15.04 3.12 -6.00
CA GLN A 65 -14.15 2.44 -5.08
C GLN A 65 -12.67 2.68 -5.42
N MET A 66 -12.28 2.57 -6.69
CA MET A 66 -10.90 2.82 -7.12
C MET A 66 -10.44 4.26 -6.89
N SER A 67 -11.38 5.20 -6.78
CA SER A 67 -11.08 6.61 -6.53
C SER A 67 -10.87 7.00 -5.07
N GLN A 68 -11.07 6.06 -4.13
CA GLN A 68 -10.82 6.31 -2.71
C GLN A 68 -9.32 6.27 -2.41
N SER A 69 -8.87 7.14 -1.50
CA SER A 69 -7.50 7.09 -0.99
C SER A 69 -7.23 5.75 -0.30
N ARG A 70 -6.05 5.19 -0.53
CA ARG A 70 -5.64 3.86 -0.05
C ARG A 70 -4.14 3.82 0.23
N CYS A 71 -3.66 2.70 0.77
CA CYS A 71 -2.23 2.41 0.90
C CYS A 71 -1.60 2.13 -0.48
N GLY A 72 -0.33 2.54 -0.66
CA GLY A 72 0.47 2.30 -1.87
C GLY A 72 0.99 0.87 -2.05
N ASN A 73 0.81 0.00 -1.06
CA ASN A 73 1.21 -1.40 -1.19
C ASN A 73 0.28 -2.17 -2.13
N LYS A 74 0.86 -3.10 -2.92
CA LYS A 74 0.11 -4.07 -3.73
C LYS A 74 -0.85 -4.87 -2.85
N ASP A 75 -2.04 -5.16 -3.38
CA ASP A 75 -2.98 -6.06 -2.72
C ASP A 75 -2.42 -7.49 -2.76
N PRO A 76 -2.52 -8.26 -1.67
CA PRO A 76 -2.10 -9.66 -1.70
C PRO A 76 -2.85 -10.44 -2.79
N PRO A 77 -2.28 -11.50 -3.36
CA PRO A 77 -3.01 -12.35 -4.30
C PRO A 77 -4.25 -12.98 -3.64
N LEU A 78 -5.32 -13.16 -4.41
CA LEU A 78 -6.53 -13.84 -3.96
C LEU A 78 -6.34 -15.37 -3.99
N GLY A 79 -7.05 -16.08 -3.12
CA GLY A 79 -7.10 -17.54 -3.15
C GLY A 79 -5.81 -18.25 -2.74
N LEU A 80 -4.84 -17.54 -2.15
CA LEU A 80 -3.64 -18.17 -1.61
C LEU A 80 -4.00 -19.13 -0.49
N SER A 81 -3.42 -20.33 -0.54
CA SER A 81 -3.51 -21.29 0.56
C SER A 81 -2.85 -20.70 1.81
N LYS A 82 -3.28 -21.13 3.01
CA LYS A 82 -2.65 -20.70 4.27
C LYS A 82 -1.14 -20.92 4.29
N ASN A 83 -0.69 -22.04 3.70
CA ASN A 83 0.73 -22.38 3.61
C ASN A 83 1.48 -21.41 2.69
N THR A 84 0.88 -21.03 1.56
CA THR A 84 1.45 -20.06 0.63
C THR A 84 1.53 -18.66 1.24
N VAL A 85 0.50 -18.24 1.98
CA VAL A 85 0.53 -16.97 2.71
C VAL A 85 1.65 -16.99 3.76
N ALA A 86 1.79 -18.06 4.53
CA ALA A 86 2.83 -18.18 5.55
C ALA A 86 4.24 -18.09 4.95
N SER A 87 4.47 -18.63 3.74
CA SER A 87 5.77 -18.49 3.05
C SER A 87 6.04 -17.10 2.48
N LEU A 88 4.99 -16.30 2.22
CA LEU A 88 5.12 -14.93 1.70
C LEU A 88 5.25 -13.88 2.82
N VAL A 89 4.75 -14.19 4.01
CA VAL A 89 4.80 -13.27 5.15
C VAL A 89 6.16 -13.36 5.81
N GLN A 90 6.92 -12.27 5.73
CA GLN A 90 8.16 -12.14 6.48
C GLN A 90 7.87 -11.76 7.93
N LYS A 91 8.25 -12.65 8.85
CA LYS A 91 8.09 -12.43 10.29
C LYS A 91 9.43 -12.00 10.90
N TRP A 92 9.40 -10.99 11.77
CA TRP A 92 10.54 -10.66 12.62
C TRP A 92 10.87 -11.82 13.57
N SER A 93 12.13 -12.22 13.61
CA SER A 93 12.62 -13.33 14.44
C SER A 93 12.80 -12.95 15.92
N ARG A 94 12.88 -11.65 16.22
CA ARG A 94 13.08 -11.10 17.57
C ARG A 94 11.82 -10.42 18.10
N SER A 95 11.74 -10.31 19.42
CA SER A 95 10.62 -9.66 20.13
C SER A 95 10.81 -8.16 20.35
N ILE A 96 12.04 -7.64 20.26
CA ILE A 96 12.30 -6.20 20.40
C ILE A 96 12.64 -5.64 19.03
N LEU A 97 11.84 -4.67 18.56
CA LEU A 97 12.11 -3.91 17.37
C LEU A 97 12.39 -2.45 17.74
N THR A 98 13.28 -1.83 16.99
CA THR A 98 13.67 -0.44 17.15
C THR A 98 13.15 0.39 15.99
N TRP A 99 12.66 1.60 16.27
CA TRP A 99 12.24 2.54 15.24
C TRP A 99 12.86 3.91 15.42
N SER A 100 13.02 4.66 14.33
CA SER A 100 13.39 6.07 14.38
C SER A 100 12.60 6.91 13.37
N LEU A 101 12.52 8.21 13.64
CA LEU A 101 11.91 9.20 12.76
C LEU A 101 13.01 10.01 12.08
N ARG A 102 13.13 9.91 10.75
CA ARG A 102 14.13 10.65 9.97
C ARG A 102 13.65 12.02 9.52
N SER A 103 12.38 12.10 9.13
CA SER A 103 11.71 13.36 8.80
C SER A 103 10.28 13.33 9.33
N TYR A 104 9.60 14.46 9.32
CA TYR A 104 8.26 14.60 9.87
C TYR A 104 7.32 15.30 8.90
N SER A 105 6.02 15.17 9.14
CA SER A 105 5.02 15.86 8.31
C SER A 105 5.04 17.36 8.59
N SER A 106 5.29 18.16 7.56
CA SER A 106 5.22 19.64 7.64
C SER A 106 3.82 20.15 7.98
N ARG A 107 2.76 19.35 7.76
CA ARG A 107 1.37 19.74 8.04
C ARG A 107 1.03 19.70 9.53
N ILE A 108 1.63 18.80 10.29
CA ILE A 108 1.33 18.60 11.72
C ILE A 108 2.54 18.86 12.63
N GLY A 109 3.74 18.98 12.07
CA GLY A 109 4.97 19.23 12.80
C GLY A 109 5.57 17.96 13.43
N GLU A 110 6.80 18.11 13.91
CA GLU A 110 7.61 17.02 14.45
C GLU A 110 7.00 16.38 15.70
N ALA A 111 6.69 17.19 16.71
CA ALA A 111 6.15 16.69 17.98
C ALA A 111 4.86 15.87 17.81
N GLN A 112 3.97 16.33 16.93
CA GLN A 112 2.71 15.63 16.66
C GLN A 112 2.91 14.39 15.79
N SER A 113 3.83 14.42 14.82
CA SER A 113 4.22 13.25 14.01
C SER A 113 4.78 12.14 14.92
N HIS A 114 5.73 12.53 15.79
CA HIS A 114 6.33 11.65 16.78
C HIS A 114 5.29 11.01 17.70
N ARG A 115 4.40 11.82 18.28
CA ARG A 115 3.33 11.34 19.16
C ARG A 115 2.42 10.31 18.48
N ILE A 116 2.02 10.57 17.23
CA ILE A 116 1.16 9.65 16.47
C ILE A 116 1.88 8.33 16.20
N LEU A 117 3.14 8.39 15.77
CA LEU A 117 3.91 7.19 15.48
C LEU A 117 4.14 6.34 16.74
N GLN A 118 4.47 6.97 17.86
CA GLN A 118 4.58 6.25 19.14
C GLN A 118 3.26 5.58 19.53
N GLN A 119 2.13 6.27 19.36
CA GLN A 119 0.81 5.70 19.62
C GLN A 119 0.49 4.52 18.70
N ALA A 120 0.85 4.62 17.41
CA ALA A 120 0.66 3.54 16.44
C ALA A 120 1.49 2.30 16.79
N PHE A 121 2.76 2.46 17.14
CA PHE A 121 3.61 1.35 17.56
C PHE A 121 3.14 0.72 18.87
N ASN A 122 2.72 1.53 19.84
CA ASN A 122 2.15 1.03 21.10
C ASN A 122 0.88 0.21 20.87
N ALA A 123 0.01 0.63 19.95
CA ALA A 123 -1.21 -0.11 19.63
C ALA A 123 -0.90 -1.52 19.08
N TRP A 124 0.16 -1.69 18.30
CA TRP A 124 0.63 -3.01 17.88
C TRP A 124 1.14 -3.81 19.08
N SER A 125 2.08 -3.26 19.86
CA SER A 125 2.68 -3.93 21.02
C SER A 125 1.66 -4.39 22.08
N GLN A 126 0.47 -3.77 22.15
CA GLN A 126 -0.61 -4.22 23.03
C GLN A 126 -1.26 -5.55 22.60
N HIS A 127 -1.14 -5.92 21.32
CA HIS A 127 -1.85 -7.07 20.74
C HIS A 127 -0.92 -8.17 20.20
N ILE A 128 0.37 -7.89 20.08
CA ILE A 128 1.37 -8.87 19.63
C ILE A 128 2.56 -8.87 20.58
N SER A 129 3.29 -9.99 20.66
CA SER A 129 4.50 -10.11 21.49
C SER A 129 5.72 -9.44 20.85
N LEU A 130 5.57 -8.18 20.42
CA LEU A 130 6.67 -7.32 19.96
C LEU A 130 6.70 -6.03 20.79
N ASP A 131 7.84 -5.75 21.40
CA ASP A 131 8.15 -4.45 21.99
C ASP A 131 8.78 -3.55 20.92
N ILE A 132 8.12 -2.44 20.58
CA ILE A 132 8.59 -1.53 19.54
C ILE A 132 9.04 -0.22 20.18
N ILE A 133 10.36 -0.05 20.29
CA ILE A 133 10.98 1.04 21.05
C ILE A 133 11.64 2.06 20.14
N GLN A 134 11.58 3.34 20.51
CA GLN A 134 12.24 4.37 19.73
C GLN A 134 13.73 4.46 20.07
N VAL A 135 14.56 4.68 19.05
CA VAL A 135 15.99 4.98 19.19
C VAL A 135 16.34 6.29 18.48
N CYS A 136 17.59 6.75 18.67
CA CYS A 136 18.09 7.99 18.06
C CYS A 136 18.01 7.96 16.52
N SER A 137 17.84 9.12 15.88
CA SER A 137 17.65 9.20 14.42
C SER A 137 18.87 8.73 13.60
N TRP A 138 20.07 8.82 14.17
CA TRP A 138 21.34 8.35 13.59
C TRP A 138 21.76 6.95 14.07
N CYS A 139 20.93 6.28 14.86
CA CYS A 139 21.11 4.87 15.19
C CYS A 139 20.84 4.01 13.93
N SER A 140 21.07 2.69 14.01
CA SER A 140 20.71 1.73 12.95
C SER A 140 19.41 0.99 13.35
N PRO A 141 18.23 1.62 13.29
CA PRO A 141 16.98 1.02 13.72
C PRO A 141 16.49 -0.04 12.73
N ASP A 142 15.52 -0.82 13.18
CA ASP A 142 14.88 -1.86 12.38
C ASP A 142 13.79 -1.30 11.47
N ILE A 143 13.12 -0.24 11.93
CA ILE A 143 12.08 0.48 11.20
C ILE A 143 12.47 1.95 11.10
N ILE A 144 12.63 2.42 9.87
CA ILE A 144 12.91 3.83 9.59
C ILE A 144 11.60 4.45 9.09
N VAL A 145 11.13 5.50 9.75
CA VAL A 145 9.97 6.28 9.28
C VAL A 145 10.47 7.58 8.66
N GLU A 146 10.05 7.82 7.43
CA GLU A 146 10.37 9.01 6.65
C GLU A 146 9.14 9.50 5.90
N PHE A 147 9.03 10.82 5.77
CA PHE A 147 8.04 11.49 4.93
C PHE A 147 8.72 11.95 3.65
N GLY A 148 8.31 11.35 2.53
CA GLY A 148 8.75 11.70 1.19
C GLY A 148 7.60 12.24 0.33
N SER A 149 7.93 12.73 -0.85
CA SER A 149 6.97 13.14 -1.87
C SER A 149 7.49 12.74 -3.23
N THR A 150 6.61 12.30 -4.12
CA THR A 150 6.99 11.84 -5.47
C THR A 150 8.09 10.78 -5.40
N ASP A 151 9.16 10.90 -6.19
CA ASP A 151 10.33 10.05 -6.05
C ASP A 151 11.04 10.32 -4.71
N HIS A 152 11.16 9.26 -3.91
CA HIS A 152 11.78 9.26 -2.59
C HIS A 152 12.85 8.17 -2.44
N GLY A 153 13.41 7.70 -3.56
CA GLY A 153 14.67 6.93 -3.57
C GLY A 153 14.54 5.42 -3.35
N ASP A 154 13.33 4.87 -3.27
CA ASP A 154 13.08 3.43 -3.10
C ASP A 154 12.49 2.74 -4.35
N ARG A 155 12.35 3.49 -5.46
CA ARG A 155 11.75 3.09 -6.75
C ARG A 155 10.21 2.96 -6.74
N TYR A 156 9.54 3.38 -5.65
CA TYR A 156 8.09 3.38 -5.54
C TYR A 156 7.57 4.81 -5.34
N PRO A 157 7.64 5.67 -6.36
CA PRO A 157 7.30 7.08 -6.21
C PRO A 157 5.82 7.28 -5.84
N PHE A 158 5.56 8.25 -4.96
CA PHE A 158 4.20 8.72 -4.68
C PHE A 158 3.63 9.51 -5.86
N ASP A 159 2.30 9.50 -6.00
CA ASP A 159 1.59 10.15 -7.11
C ASP A 159 0.87 11.45 -6.71
N GLY A 160 1.12 11.92 -5.48
CA GLY A 160 0.78 13.25 -4.99
C GLY A 160 -0.50 13.33 -4.13
N PRO A 161 -0.97 14.55 -3.80
CA PRO A 161 -2.07 14.72 -2.86
C PRO A 161 -3.38 14.04 -3.28
N GLY A 162 -4.00 13.32 -2.34
CA GLY A 162 -5.26 12.59 -2.57
C GLY A 162 -5.05 11.18 -3.14
N ARG A 163 -3.79 10.79 -3.33
CA ARG A 163 -3.36 9.50 -3.86
C ARG A 163 -2.23 8.96 -2.96
N THR A 164 -1.56 7.89 -3.38
CA THR A 164 -0.63 7.10 -2.55
C THR A 164 0.67 7.81 -2.24
#